data_AF-D7U2P6-F1
#
_entry.id   AF-D7U2P6-F1
#
_cell.length_a   1.000
_cell.length_b   1.000
_cell.length_c   1.000
_cell.angle_alpha   90.00
_cell.angle_beta   90.00
_cell.angle_gamma   90.00
#
_symmetry.space_group_name_H-M   'P 1'
#
loop_
_entity.id
_entity.type
_entity.pdbx_description
1 polymer ?
#
loop_
_entity_poly.entity_id
_entity_poly.type
_entity_poly.pdbx_seq_one_letter_code
_entity_poly.pdbx_strand_id
1 'polypeptide(L)'
;MAMVVYWYDFICFGIVAAAFCGSLWVIWNKEGSGKYEDRTMYESLLVARPDCEGYVGTTRLGHVSSSQLWSSCWRGVHPVWLLLLRVVSFFVMAGFLAWDVLKWDATIFVYYTEWTFSLVIVYFALGSCMSAYGCWVYSMKPPSENGVTEDLEESRSSTAVIFRAKEIRGTIKLQSHYDQEAIQRRAGLLGYLMQIAYQTCAGAVILTDIVFWCVIVPFLSNAHLGLNMLMGCMHTMNAFFLLLDTSLNSLPFPWFRLSYFVLWSCIYVIFQWVIHACGFSWWPYPFLELSTQWAPLWYFCLAVLHIPCYGLFALIMKAKISIFSRFFPHEFIRVH
;
A
#
# COMPACT_ATOMS: atom_id res chain seq x y z
N MET A 1 -8.69 8.75 36.35
CA MET A 1 -7.48 9.02 37.17
C MET A 1 -6.43 9.62 36.23
N ALA A 2 -5.73 10.68 36.64
CA ALA A 2 -4.68 11.25 35.81
C ALA A 2 -3.49 10.27 35.70
N MET A 3 -2.88 10.15 34.53
CA MET A 3 -1.64 9.38 34.35
C MET A 3 -0.57 9.91 35.31
N VAL A 4 -0.06 9.05 36.19
CA VAL A 4 1.11 9.36 37.01
C VAL A 4 2.34 9.20 36.12
N VAL A 5 3.01 10.31 35.84
CA VAL A 5 4.19 10.34 34.94
C VAL A 5 5.46 10.19 35.77
N TYR A 6 6.26 9.18 35.45
CA TYR A 6 7.57 8.91 36.05
C TYR A 6 8.71 9.39 35.13
N TRP A 7 9.94 9.45 35.67
CA TRP A 7 11.10 9.94 34.90
C TRP A 7 11.41 9.09 33.66
N TYR A 8 11.17 7.77 33.72
CA TYR A 8 11.40 6.85 32.61
C TYR A 8 10.36 6.99 31.49
N ASP A 9 9.20 7.59 31.76
CA ASP A 9 8.19 7.87 30.74
C ASP A 9 8.70 8.88 29.72
N PHE A 10 9.49 9.85 30.17
CA PHE A 10 10.16 10.80 29.28
C PHE A 10 11.13 10.12 28.31
N ILE A 11 11.76 9.01 28.72
CA ILE A 11 12.61 8.23 27.82
C ILE A 11 11.75 7.52 26.77
N CYS A 12 10.62 6.92 27.19
CA CYS A 12 9.67 6.30 26.25
C CYS A 12 9.13 7.33 25.24
N PHE A 13 8.75 8.52 25.71
CA PHE A 13 8.34 9.64 24.87
C PHE A 13 9.44 10.08 23.91
N GLY A 14 10.69 10.16 24.39
CA GLY A 14 11.86 10.49 23.58
C GLY A 14 12.11 9.47 22.46
N ILE A 15 12.00 8.17 22.75
CA ILE A 15 12.16 7.09 21.76
C ILE A 15 11.12 7.22 20.65
N VAL A 16 9.84 7.37 21.02
CA VAL A 16 8.74 7.46 20.03
C VAL A 16 8.83 8.76 19.24
N ALA A 17 9.13 9.89 19.89
CA ALA A 17 9.30 11.16 19.22
C ALA A 17 10.48 11.14 18.23
N ALA A 18 11.61 10.56 18.61
CA ALA A 18 12.77 10.39 17.73
C ALA A 18 12.43 9.49 16.53
N ALA A 19 11.74 8.37 16.76
CA ALA A 19 11.30 7.47 15.69
C ALA A 19 10.29 8.15 14.74
N PHE A 20 9.34 8.92 15.27
CA PHE A 20 8.33 9.65 14.51
C PHE A 20 8.98 10.75 13.65
N CYS A 21 9.77 11.63 14.27
CA CYS A 21 10.47 12.71 13.57
C CYS A 21 11.50 12.17 12.56
N GLY A 22 12.25 11.13 12.92
CA GLY A 22 13.20 10.47 12.02
C GLY A 22 12.51 9.88 10.79
N SER A 23 11.35 9.24 10.98
CA SER A 23 10.57 8.68 9.87
C SER A 23 10.01 9.77 8.95
N LEU A 24 9.49 10.86 9.51
CA LEU A 24 9.06 12.02 8.73
C LEU A 24 10.23 12.64 7.95
N TRP A 25 11.41 12.75 8.56
CA TRP A 25 12.61 13.28 7.91
C TRP A 25 13.09 12.39 6.75
N VAL A 26 13.08 11.06 6.92
CA VAL A 26 13.43 10.13 5.84
C VAL A 26 12.45 10.25 4.67
N ILE A 27 11.14 10.29 4.96
CA ILE A 27 10.09 10.46 3.94
C ILE A 27 10.28 11.81 3.22
N TRP A 28 10.46 12.90 3.97
CA TRP A 28 10.70 14.22 3.41
C TRP A 28 11.90 14.25 2.48
N ASN A 29 13.02 13.66 2.88
CA ASN A 29 14.24 13.66 2.06
C ASN A 29 14.12 12.77 0.83
N LYS A 30 13.48 11.60 0.94
CA LYS A 30 13.42 10.62 -0.15
C LYS A 30 12.31 10.90 -1.16
N GLU A 31 11.22 11.54 -0.73
CA GLU A 31 10.06 11.81 -1.59
C GLU A 31 9.84 13.32 -1.83
N GLY A 32 10.17 14.18 -0.86
CA GLY A 32 10.07 15.63 -1.00
C GLY A 32 11.09 16.21 -2.00
N SER A 33 12.28 15.61 -2.11
CA SER A 33 13.29 16.02 -3.10
C SER A 33 12.86 15.78 -4.56
N GLY A 34 11.84 14.94 -4.80
CA GLY A 34 11.38 14.60 -6.16
C GLY A 34 10.31 15.53 -6.74
N LYS A 35 9.58 16.29 -5.90
CA LYS A 35 8.47 17.15 -6.36
C LYS A 35 8.92 18.35 -7.18
N TYR A 36 10.17 18.80 -7.03
CA TYR A 36 10.69 19.96 -7.76
C TYR A 36 10.99 19.64 -9.24
N GLU A 37 11.38 18.39 -9.55
CA GLU A 37 11.68 17.95 -10.92
C GLU A 37 10.48 17.31 -11.64
N ASP A 38 9.50 16.76 -10.91
CA ASP A 38 8.32 16.13 -11.53
C ASP A 38 7.40 17.17 -12.17
N ARG A 39 7.33 18.37 -11.58
CA ARG A 39 6.60 19.53 -12.15
C ARG A 39 7.22 20.01 -13.47
N THR A 40 8.56 20.00 -13.59
CA THR A 40 9.26 20.39 -14.83
C THR A 40 9.24 19.30 -15.90
N MET A 41 9.24 18.02 -15.51
CA MET A 41 9.11 16.91 -16.47
C MET A 41 7.68 16.81 -17.04
N TYR A 42 6.65 17.04 -16.23
CA TYR A 42 5.26 17.05 -16.68
C TYR A 42 4.97 18.24 -17.62
N GLU A 43 5.56 19.42 -17.37
CA GLU A 43 5.50 20.54 -18.32
C GLU A 43 6.27 20.26 -19.61
N SER A 44 7.40 19.53 -19.54
CA SER A 44 8.18 19.18 -20.73
C SER A 44 7.47 18.14 -21.62
N LEU A 45 6.71 17.21 -21.03
CA LEU A 45 5.90 16.21 -21.75
C LEU A 45 4.64 16.81 -22.39
N LEU A 46 4.14 17.95 -21.90
CA LEU A 46 3.06 18.70 -22.55
C LEU A 46 3.54 19.47 -23.79
N VAL A 47 4.85 19.66 -23.96
CA VAL A 47 5.47 20.36 -25.11
C VAL A 47 6.00 19.37 -26.17
N ALA A 48 6.34 18.12 -25.80
CA ALA A 48 6.86 17.13 -26.73
C ALA A 48 5.75 16.20 -27.27
N ARG A 49 5.38 16.44 -28.53
CA ARG A 49 4.59 15.53 -29.38
C ARG A 49 5.29 14.17 -29.51
N PRO A 50 4.57 13.03 -29.60
CA PRO A 50 5.20 11.72 -29.60
C PRO A 50 5.67 11.40 -31.01
N ASP A 51 6.97 11.44 -31.24
CA ASP A 51 7.62 10.62 -32.25
C ASP A 51 9.02 10.24 -31.72
N CYS A 52 9.36 8.98 -31.99
CA CYS A 52 10.65 8.33 -31.77
C CYS A 52 10.95 7.67 -30.40
N GLU A 53 11.16 6.37 -30.57
CA GLU A 53 11.77 5.36 -29.72
C GLU A 53 12.97 5.83 -28.88
N GLY A 54 13.14 5.16 -27.74
CA GLY A 54 14.43 5.05 -27.07
C GLY A 54 14.68 6.09 -25.98
N TYR A 55 14.07 5.92 -24.80
CA TYR A 55 14.61 6.50 -23.57
C TYR A 55 14.78 5.42 -22.51
N VAL A 56 15.97 4.83 -22.50
CA VAL A 56 16.60 4.29 -21.29
C VAL A 56 16.93 5.49 -20.41
N GLY A 57 15.94 5.97 -19.67
CA GLY A 57 16.07 7.03 -18.66
C GLY A 57 16.11 6.39 -17.29
N THR A 58 17.20 6.61 -16.57
CA THR A 58 17.48 6.21 -15.18
C THR A 58 16.23 6.22 -14.30
N THR A 59 15.68 5.03 -14.01
CA THR A 59 14.54 4.83 -13.12
C THR A 59 14.85 5.44 -11.75
N ARG A 60 14.22 6.57 -11.41
CA ARG A 60 14.34 7.19 -10.09
C ARG A 60 13.96 6.16 -9.02
N LEU A 61 14.82 6.01 -8.02
CA LEU A 61 14.74 5.02 -6.95
C LEU A 61 13.39 5.12 -6.19
N GLY A 62 12.37 4.40 -6.64
CA GLY A 62 11.04 4.36 -6.00
C GLY A 62 9.87 4.97 -6.79
N HIS A 63 10.09 5.47 -8.01
CA HIS A 63 8.99 5.90 -8.89
C HIS A 63 8.35 4.68 -9.57
N VAL A 64 7.10 4.39 -9.25
CA VAL A 64 6.34 3.26 -9.80
C VAL A 64 5.70 3.68 -11.11
N SER A 65 5.98 2.96 -12.19
CA SER A 65 5.24 3.14 -13.43
C SER A 65 3.78 2.79 -13.18
N SER A 66 2.84 3.62 -13.66
CA SER A 66 1.39 3.40 -13.51
C SER A 66 1.00 1.95 -13.84
N SER A 67 1.60 1.39 -14.90
CA SER A 67 1.42 0.00 -15.33
C SER A 67 1.76 -1.08 -14.29
N GLN A 68 2.70 -0.85 -13.36
CA GLN A 68 3.13 -1.81 -12.34
C GLN A 68 2.12 -1.93 -11.17
N LEU A 69 1.19 -0.99 -11.02
CA LEU A 69 0.21 -1.00 -9.93
C LEU A 69 -0.89 -2.06 -10.13
N TRP A 70 -1.17 -2.39 -11.40
CA TRP A 70 -2.25 -3.29 -11.80
C TRP A 70 -1.80 -4.47 -12.67
N SER A 71 -0.53 -4.54 -13.06
CA SER A 71 -0.01 -5.68 -13.82
C SER A 71 0.59 -6.76 -12.91
N SER A 72 0.37 -8.00 -13.33
CA SER A 72 0.99 -9.17 -12.72
C SER A 72 2.48 -9.22 -13.07
N CYS A 73 3.31 -9.78 -12.17
CA CYS A 73 4.69 -10.14 -12.49
C CYS A 73 4.81 -11.37 -13.42
N TRP A 74 3.69 -12.01 -13.75
CA TRP A 74 3.62 -13.15 -14.65
C TRP A 74 3.09 -12.74 -16.02
N ARG A 75 3.84 -13.06 -17.06
CA ARG A 75 3.54 -12.83 -18.48
C ARG A 75 2.34 -13.70 -18.88
N GLY A 76 1.33 -13.07 -19.46
CA GLY A 76 0.10 -13.75 -19.90
C GLY A 76 -0.99 -13.88 -18.84
N VAL A 77 -0.72 -13.53 -17.57
CA VAL A 77 -1.80 -13.44 -16.57
C VAL A 77 -2.64 -12.20 -16.88
N HIS A 78 -3.90 -12.43 -17.28
CA HIS A 78 -4.84 -11.36 -17.54
C HIS A 78 -5.06 -10.52 -16.27
N PRO A 79 -5.08 -9.16 -16.35
CA PRO A 79 -5.20 -8.28 -15.19
C PRO A 79 -6.46 -8.52 -14.35
N VAL A 80 -7.49 -9.14 -14.94
CA VAL A 80 -8.72 -9.57 -14.24
C VAL A 80 -8.44 -10.60 -13.15
N TRP A 81 -7.46 -11.49 -13.28
CA TRP A 81 -7.15 -12.46 -12.21
C TRP A 81 -6.60 -11.78 -10.96
N LEU A 82 -5.74 -10.77 -11.14
CA LEU A 82 -5.24 -9.97 -10.02
C LEU A 82 -6.38 -9.15 -9.39
N LEU A 83 -7.31 -8.63 -10.19
CA LEU A 83 -8.52 -7.98 -9.69
C LEU A 83 -9.39 -8.93 -8.86
N LEU A 84 -9.71 -10.12 -9.40
CA LEU A 84 -10.52 -11.13 -8.72
C LEU A 84 -9.90 -11.53 -7.39
N LEU A 85 -8.58 -11.79 -7.37
CA LEU A 85 -7.87 -12.09 -6.13
C LEU A 85 -8.06 -10.99 -5.10
N ARG A 86 -7.79 -9.72 -5.46
CA ARG A 86 -7.86 -8.60 -4.52
C ARG A 86 -9.27 -8.35 -3.99
N VAL A 87 -10.28 -8.49 -4.85
CA VAL A 87 -11.70 -8.34 -4.48
C VAL A 87 -12.14 -9.46 -3.54
N VAL A 88 -11.76 -10.71 -3.83
CA VAL A 88 -12.05 -11.85 -2.95
C VAL A 88 -11.35 -11.68 -1.61
N SER A 89 -10.06 -11.35 -1.59
CA SER A 89 -9.31 -11.06 -0.35
C SER A 89 -9.98 -9.95 0.46
N PHE A 90 -10.39 -8.86 -0.18
CA PHE A 90 -11.11 -7.76 0.46
C PHE A 90 -12.38 -8.24 1.16
N PHE A 91 -13.27 -8.95 0.45
CA PHE A 91 -14.54 -9.39 1.03
C PHE A 91 -14.36 -10.44 2.13
N VAL A 92 -13.44 -11.39 1.96
CA VAL A 92 -13.15 -12.40 2.98
C VAL A 92 -12.63 -11.72 4.24
N MET A 93 -11.61 -10.87 4.13
CA MET A 93 -11.04 -10.19 5.27
C MET A 93 -12.05 -9.25 5.94
N ALA A 94 -12.80 -8.45 5.15
CA ALA A 94 -13.85 -7.61 5.70
C ALA A 94 -14.93 -8.42 6.45
N GLY A 95 -15.28 -9.61 5.95
CA GLY A 95 -16.20 -10.54 6.62
C GLY A 95 -15.68 -11.03 7.97
N PHE A 96 -14.38 -11.35 8.06
CA PHE A 96 -13.76 -11.73 9.34
C PHE A 96 -13.68 -10.58 10.33
N LEU A 97 -13.32 -9.36 9.88
CA LEU A 97 -13.34 -8.18 10.76
C LEU A 97 -14.77 -7.89 11.23
N ALA A 98 -15.75 -7.96 10.34
CA ALA A 98 -17.15 -7.77 10.70
C ALA A 98 -17.63 -8.82 11.71
N TRP A 99 -17.24 -10.08 11.55
CA TRP A 99 -17.51 -11.12 12.55
C TRP A 99 -16.92 -10.75 13.91
N ASP A 100 -15.66 -10.31 13.95
CA ASP A 100 -15.00 -9.98 15.21
C ASP A 100 -15.64 -8.78 15.90
N VAL A 101 -15.97 -7.72 15.15
CA VAL A 101 -16.74 -6.55 15.63
C VAL A 101 -18.12 -6.96 16.14
N LEU A 102 -18.84 -7.86 15.46
CA LEU A 102 -20.15 -8.32 15.92
C LEU A 102 -20.08 -9.13 17.22
N LYS A 103 -18.93 -9.76 17.50
CA LYS A 103 -18.74 -10.58 18.70
C LYS A 103 -18.24 -9.79 19.90
N TRP A 104 -17.39 -8.77 19.67
CA TRP A 104 -16.64 -8.08 20.72
C TRP A 104 -16.79 -6.53 20.69
N ASP A 105 -17.72 -6.04 19.88
CA ASP A 105 -17.97 -4.62 19.61
C ASP A 105 -16.76 -3.87 19.02
N ALA A 106 -16.92 -2.56 18.78
CA ALA A 106 -15.84 -1.70 18.29
C ALA A 106 -14.67 -1.53 19.29
N THR A 107 -14.77 -2.13 20.48
CA THR A 107 -13.71 -2.06 21.51
C THR A 107 -12.44 -2.80 21.10
N ILE A 108 -12.53 -3.75 20.16
CA ILE A 108 -11.39 -4.50 19.62
C ILE A 108 -10.35 -3.60 18.94
N PHE A 109 -10.76 -2.42 18.46
CA PHE A 109 -9.85 -1.44 17.84
C PHE A 109 -8.87 -0.80 18.84
N VAL A 110 -8.90 -1.19 20.11
CA VAL A 110 -7.82 -0.90 21.06
C VAL A 110 -6.57 -1.75 20.76
N TYR A 111 -6.68 -2.88 20.06
CA TYR A 111 -5.55 -3.74 19.73
C TYR A 111 -4.87 -3.36 18.40
N TYR A 112 -3.54 -3.39 18.38
CA TYR A 112 -2.74 -3.14 17.16
C TYR A 112 -2.96 -4.19 16.06
N THR A 113 -3.34 -5.40 16.45
CA THR A 113 -3.68 -6.49 15.52
C THR A 113 -4.87 -6.10 14.65
N GLU A 114 -5.90 -5.49 15.23
CA GLU A 114 -7.07 -5.01 14.48
C GLU A 114 -6.76 -3.82 13.58
N TRP A 115 -5.85 -2.94 14.02
CA TRP A 115 -5.33 -1.85 13.18
C TRP A 115 -4.61 -2.42 11.95
N THR A 116 -3.75 -3.43 12.15
CA THR A 116 -3.03 -4.09 11.06
C THR A 116 -4.00 -4.82 10.11
N PHE A 117 -4.96 -5.57 10.65
CA PHE A 117 -5.96 -6.28 9.86
C PHE A 117 -6.81 -5.32 9.01
N SER A 118 -7.22 -4.19 9.61
CA SER A 118 -7.94 -3.12 8.91
C SER A 118 -7.08 -2.44 7.83
N LEU A 119 -5.81 -2.22 8.10
CA LEU A 119 -4.87 -1.66 7.12
C LEU A 119 -4.71 -2.59 5.90
N VAL A 120 -4.67 -3.91 6.11
CA VAL A 120 -4.62 -4.90 5.02
C VAL A 120 -5.92 -4.88 4.21
N ILE A 121 -7.08 -4.72 4.85
CA ILE A 121 -8.37 -4.53 4.15
C ILE A 121 -8.34 -3.26 3.29
N VAL A 122 -7.84 -2.14 3.84
CA VAL A 122 -7.67 -0.88 3.09
C VAL A 122 -6.72 -1.07 1.91
N TYR A 123 -5.63 -1.81 2.09
CA TYR A 123 -4.72 -2.17 1.00
C TYR A 123 -5.46 -2.92 -0.12
N PHE A 124 -6.24 -3.95 0.21
CA PHE A 124 -7.00 -4.70 -0.79
C PHE A 124 -8.11 -3.88 -1.46
N ALA A 125 -8.74 -2.96 -0.75
CA ALA A 125 -9.70 -2.02 -1.32
C ALA A 125 -9.02 -1.10 -2.36
N LEU A 126 -7.91 -0.46 -1.99
CA LEU A 126 -7.12 0.37 -2.90
C LEU A 126 -6.60 -0.43 -4.09
N GLY A 127 -6.09 -1.64 -3.84
CA GLY A 127 -5.61 -2.55 -4.86
C GLY A 127 -6.70 -3.01 -5.83
N SER A 128 -7.92 -3.22 -5.35
CA SER A 128 -9.08 -3.56 -6.18
C SER A 128 -9.47 -2.40 -7.08
N CYS A 129 -9.53 -1.18 -6.55
CA CYS A 129 -9.77 0.03 -7.35
C CYS A 129 -8.70 0.22 -8.45
N MET A 130 -7.42 0.05 -8.11
CA MET A 130 -6.32 0.18 -9.07
C MET A 130 -6.32 -0.95 -10.11
N SER A 131 -6.61 -2.19 -9.71
CA SER A 131 -6.74 -3.30 -10.66
C SER A 131 -7.93 -3.12 -11.60
N ALA A 132 -9.06 -2.60 -11.11
CA ALA A 132 -10.23 -2.30 -11.93
C ALA A 132 -9.94 -1.19 -12.94
N TYR A 133 -9.26 -0.12 -12.51
CA TYR A 133 -8.76 0.93 -13.39
C TYR A 133 -7.80 0.36 -14.46
N GLY A 134 -6.88 -0.52 -14.06
CA GLY A 134 -5.98 -1.21 -14.99
C GLY A 134 -6.69 -2.07 -16.02
N CYS A 135 -7.74 -2.80 -15.61
CA CYS A 135 -8.58 -3.59 -16.50
C CYS A 135 -9.34 -2.70 -17.50
N TRP A 136 -9.87 -1.57 -17.02
CA TRP A 136 -10.53 -0.58 -17.87
C TRP A 136 -9.59 -0.02 -18.94
N VAL A 137 -8.39 0.42 -18.53
CA VAL A 137 -7.36 0.92 -19.46
C VAL A 137 -6.91 -0.16 -20.44
N TYR A 138 -6.78 -1.41 -19.99
CA TYR A 138 -6.44 -2.54 -20.85
C TYR A 138 -7.52 -2.80 -21.91
N SER A 139 -8.81 -2.75 -21.52
CA SER A 139 -9.95 -2.92 -22.43
C SER A 139 -10.11 -1.78 -23.44
N MET A 140 -9.59 -0.60 -23.14
CA MET A 140 -9.64 0.56 -24.05
C MET A 140 -8.49 0.61 -25.07
N LYS A 141 -7.49 -0.28 -24.98
CA LYS A 141 -6.47 -0.37 -26.03
C LYS A 141 -7.11 -0.95 -27.30
N PRO A 142 -7.11 -0.24 -28.45
CA PRO A 142 -7.57 -0.84 -29.69
C PRO A 142 -6.66 -2.02 -30.05
N PRO A 143 -7.20 -3.08 -30.69
CA PRO A 143 -6.36 -4.06 -31.37
C PRO A 143 -5.49 -3.28 -32.37
N SER A 144 -4.20 -3.55 -32.46
CA SER A 144 -3.36 -2.83 -33.42
C SER A 144 -3.89 -3.09 -34.84
N GLU A 145 -4.45 -2.06 -35.46
CA GLU A 145 -4.87 -2.05 -36.86
C GLU A 145 -3.65 -2.20 -37.77
N ASN A 146 -3.33 -3.44 -38.12
CA ASN A 146 -2.78 -3.75 -39.43
C ASN A 146 -3.99 -3.98 -40.35
N GLY A 147 -4.42 -2.96 -41.08
CA GLY A 147 -5.58 -3.06 -41.97
C GLY A 147 -5.86 -1.78 -42.73
N VAL A 148 -4.94 -1.40 -43.62
CA VAL A 148 -5.14 -0.34 -44.63
C VAL A 148 -6.28 -0.73 -45.56
N THR A 149 -7.29 0.14 -45.75
CA THR A 149 -7.69 0.58 -47.09
C THR A 149 -8.48 1.90 -47.03
N GLU A 150 -7.99 2.87 -47.79
CA GLU A 150 -8.66 4.11 -48.17
C GLU A 150 -9.95 3.82 -48.93
N ASP A 151 -10.94 4.71 -48.81
CA ASP A 151 -11.70 5.16 -49.98
C ASP A 151 -12.16 6.61 -49.75
N LEU A 152 -11.71 7.47 -50.65
CA LEU A 152 -12.02 8.88 -50.79
C LEU A 152 -13.22 9.04 -51.75
N GLU A 153 -14.13 9.96 -51.40
CA GLU A 153 -14.89 10.87 -52.27
C GLU A 153 -16.36 11.02 -51.85
N GLU A 154 -16.71 12.10 -51.13
CA GLU A 154 -17.84 12.96 -51.55
C GLU A 154 -17.78 14.34 -50.85
N SER A 155 -17.95 15.39 -51.63
CA SER A 155 -17.49 16.76 -51.36
C SER A 155 -18.63 17.77 -51.13
N ARG A 156 -18.35 18.76 -50.27
CA ARG A 156 -18.90 20.14 -50.17
C ARG A 156 -20.12 20.47 -49.29
N SER A 157 -21.13 19.63 -49.08
CA SER A 157 -22.17 19.92 -48.05
C SER A 157 -21.72 19.48 -46.65
N SER A 158 -20.93 18.40 -46.64
CA SER A 158 -20.37 17.80 -45.44
C SER A 158 -19.40 18.71 -44.72
N THR A 159 -18.76 19.70 -45.36
CA THR A 159 -17.68 20.49 -44.73
C THR A 159 -18.16 21.35 -43.55
N ALA A 160 -19.36 21.94 -43.62
CA ALA A 160 -19.92 22.74 -42.52
C ALA A 160 -20.44 21.86 -41.36
N VAL A 161 -21.03 20.70 -41.69
CA VAL A 161 -21.45 19.68 -40.73
C VAL A 161 -20.24 19.00 -40.09
N ILE A 162 -19.18 18.74 -40.85
CA ILE A 162 -17.87 18.25 -40.40
C ILE A 162 -17.20 19.33 -39.55
N PHE A 163 -17.27 20.62 -39.89
CA PHE A 163 -16.68 21.67 -39.07
C PHE A 163 -17.39 21.78 -37.72
N ARG A 164 -18.74 21.84 -37.69
CA ARG A 164 -19.53 21.84 -36.46
C ARG A 164 -19.38 20.53 -35.67
N ALA A 165 -19.32 19.37 -36.34
CA ALA A 165 -19.07 18.08 -35.70
C ALA A 165 -17.63 17.96 -35.19
N LYS A 166 -16.65 18.59 -35.85
CA LYS A 166 -15.23 18.64 -35.45
C LYS A 166 -15.00 19.65 -34.33
N GLU A 167 -15.82 20.70 -34.25
CA GLU A 167 -15.88 21.65 -33.15
C GLU A 167 -16.56 21.03 -31.93
N ILE A 168 -17.75 20.41 -32.09
CA ILE A 168 -18.42 19.62 -31.03
C ILE A 168 -17.54 18.46 -30.56
N ARG A 169 -16.93 17.71 -31.49
CA ARG A 169 -15.93 16.67 -31.19
C ARG A 169 -14.68 17.28 -30.56
N GLY A 170 -14.31 18.49 -30.94
CA GLY A 170 -13.20 19.24 -30.35
C GLY A 170 -13.49 19.60 -28.89
N THR A 171 -14.67 20.13 -28.59
CA THR A 171 -15.13 20.45 -27.24
C THR A 171 -15.34 19.20 -26.39
N ILE A 172 -15.94 18.12 -26.94
CA ILE A 172 -16.08 16.82 -26.27
C ILE A 172 -14.71 16.17 -26.04
N LYS A 173 -13.78 16.27 -26.99
CA LYS A 173 -12.42 15.73 -26.85
C LYS A 173 -11.59 16.56 -25.87
N LEU A 174 -11.79 17.87 -25.80
CA LEU A 174 -11.17 18.75 -24.81
C LEU A 174 -11.71 18.47 -23.41
N GLN A 175 -13.03 18.34 -23.27
CA GLN A 175 -13.69 17.98 -22.01
C GLN A 175 -13.30 16.56 -21.56
N SER A 176 -13.26 15.61 -22.49
CA SER A 176 -12.70 14.28 -22.28
C SER A 176 -11.23 14.31 -21.88
N HIS A 177 -10.43 15.26 -22.38
CA HIS A 177 -9.02 15.40 -21.98
C HIS A 177 -8.90 15.90 -20.54
N TYR A 178 -9.69 16.89 -20.15
CA TYR A 178 -9.76 17.37 -18.76
C TYR A 178 -10.26 16.28 -17.80
N ASP A 179 -11.30 15.54 -18.18
CA ASP A 179 -11.84 14.44 -17.38
C ASP A 179 -10.82 13.29 -17.26
N GLN A 180 -10.11 12.98 -18.35
CA GLN A 180 -9.04 11.97 -18.38
C GLN A 180 -7.84 12.37 -17.52
N GLU A 181 -7.42 13.64 -17.55
CA GLU A 181 -6.35 14.16 -16.68
C GLU A 181 -6.74 14.08 -15.20
N ALA A 182 -7.99 14.42 -14.86
CA ALA A 182 -8.49 14.32 -13.50
C ALA A 182 -8.53 12.85 -13.01
N ILE A 183 -8.98 11.93 -13.86
CA ILE A 183 -8.97 10.48 -13.60
C ILE A 183 -7.54 9.97 -13.41
N GLN A 184 -6.61 10.38 -14.28
CA GLN A 184 -5.20 9.97 -14.21
C GLN A 184 -4.52 10.50 -12.94
N ARG A 185 -4.81 11.73 -12.52
CA ARG A 185 -4.33 12.28 -11.23
C ARG A 185 -4.87 11.50 -10.05
N ARG A 186 -6.17 11.17 -10.03
CA ARG A 186 -6.78 10.35 -8.98
C ARG A 186 -6.18 8.95 -8.94
N ALA A 187 -5.98 8.32 -10.10
CA ALA A 187 -5.33 7.02 -10.21
C ALA A 187 -3.87 7.04 -9.71
N GLY A 188 -3.13 8.12 -10.00
CA GLY A 188 -1.79 8.33 -9.47
C GLY A 188 -1.77 8.43 -7.94
N LEU A 189 -2.69 9.20 -7.35
CA LEU A 189 -2.83 9.33 -5.90
C LEU A 189 -3.24 8.00 -5.24
N LEU A 190 -4.22 7.29 -5.82
CA LEU A 190 -4.66 5.98 -5.33
C LEU A 190 -3.54 4.94 -5.43
N GLY A 191 -2.77 4.96 -6.52
CA GLY A 191 -1.59 4.12 -6.71
C GLY A 191 -0.52 4.36 -5.65
N TYR A 192 -0.26 5.63 -5.34
CA TYR A 192 0.67 6.03 -4.29
C TYR A 192 0.21 5.56 -2.90
N LEU A 193 -1.06 5.80 -2.56
CA LEU A 193 -1.66 5.33 -1.31
C LEU A 193 -1.64 3.81 -1.18
N MET A 194 -1.96 3.10 -2.26
CA MET A 194 -1.89 1.64 -2.31
C MET A 194 -0.48 1.15 -1.99
N GLN A 195 0.54 1.83 -2.50
CA GLN A 195 1.93 1.43 -2.28
C GLN A 195 2.39 1.69 -0.84
N ILE A 196 1.99 2.82 -0.25
CA ILE A 196 2.22 3.11 1.18
C ILE A 196 1.54 2.03 2.03
N ALA A 197 0.27 1.73 1.73
CA ALA A 197 -0.49 0.72 2.45
C ALA A 197 0.20 -0.64 2.36
N TYR A 198 0.62 -1.06 1.15
CA TYR A 198 1.33 -2.32 0.92
C TYR A 198 2.58 -2.47 1.79
N GLN A 199 3.45 -1.46 1.82
CA GLN A 199 4.72 -1.53 2.56
C GLN A 199 4.52 -1.42 4.07
N THR A 200 3.53 -0.63 4.50
CA THR A 200 3.14 -0.55 5.90
C THR A 200 2.58 -1.89 6.37
N CYS A 201 1.70 -2.51 5.58
CA CYS A 201 1.16 -3.86 5.83
C CYS A 201 2.27 -4.91 5.90
N ALA A 202 3.21 -4.90 4.96
CA ALA A 202 4.31 -5.86 4.91
C ALA A 202 5.13 -5.91 6.21
N GLY A 203 5.48 -4.76 6.76
CA GLY A 203 6.15 -4.69 8.06
C GLY A 203 5.24 -5.05 9.22
N ALA A 204 4.02 -4.49 9.23
CA ALA A 204 3.06 -4.66 10.33
C ALA A 204 2.61 -6.11 10.50
N VAL A 205 2.28 -6.81 9.40
CA VAL A 205 1.85 -8.21 9.42
C VAL A 205 2.94 -9.13 9.96
N ILE A 206 4.19 -8.96 9.50
CA ILE A 206 5.32 -9.74 10.02
C ILE A 206 5.55 -9.46 11.50
N LEU A 207 5.49 -8.19 11.92
CA LEU A 207 5.61 -7.82 13.33
C LEU A 207 4.51 -8.45 14.18
N THR A 208 3.24 -8.28 13.78
CA THR A 208 2.10 -8.81 14.52
C THR A 208 2.14 -10.32 14.61
N ASP A 209 2.52 -11.01 13.54
CA ASP A 209 2.55 -12.47 13.53
C ASP A 209 3.72 -13.02 14.35
N ILE A 210 4.91 -12.42 14.26
CA ILE A 210 6.04 -12.81 15.12
C ILE A 210 5.68 -12.59 16.59
N VAL A 211 5.15 -11.41 16.94
CA VAL A 211 4.76 -11.12 18.32
C VAL A 211 3.62 -12.04 18.78
N PHE A 212 2.63 -12.29 17.94
CA PHE A 212 1.52 -13.17 18.27
C PHE A 212 1.99 -14.61 18.51
N TRP A 213 2.64 -15.24 17.53
CA TRP A 213 3.01 -16.64 17.59
C TRP A 213 4.19 -16.93 18.52
N CYS A 214 5.18 -16.03 18.60
CA CYS A 214 6.41 -16.27 19.36
C CYS A 214 6.39 -15.66 20.77
N VAL A 215 5.50 -14.70 21.05
CA VAL A 215 5.44 -14.01 22.34
C VAL A 215 4.08 -14.20 23.01
N ILE A 216 2.98 -13.84 22.33
CA ILE A 216 1.66 -13.83 22.95
C ILE A 216 1.15 -15.24 23.24
N VAL A 217 1.13 -16.11 22.23
CA VAL A 217 0.66 -17.49 22.35
C VAL A 217 1.44 -18.27 23.43
N PRO A 218 2.80 -18.28 23.45
CA PRO A 218 3.54 -19.07 24.44
C PRO A 218 3.60 -18.46 25.84
N PHE A 219 3.62 -17.13 25.99
CA PHE A 219 3.94 -16.49 27.29
C PHE A 219 2.81 -15.61 27.87
N LEU A 220 1.87 -15.14 27.05
CA LEU A 220 0.84 -14.17 27.45
C LEU A 220 -0.59 -14.70 27.26
N SER A 221 -0.78 -16.01 27.06
CA SER A 221 -2.07 -16.69 26.96
C SER A 221 -2.84 -16.71 28.30
N ASN A 222 -2.97 -15.57 28.98
CA ASN A 222 -3.74 -15.40 30.21
C ASN A 222 -5.23 -15.14 29.93
N ALA A 223 -6.07 -15.38 30.94
CA ALA A 223 -7.54 -15.26 30.89
C ALA A 223 -8.09 -13.90 30.38
N HIS A 224 -7.30 -12.82 30.39
CA HIS A 224 -7.71 -11.51 29.89
C HIS A 224 -7.55 -11.34 28.36
N LEU A 225 -6.65 -12.09 27.71
CA LEU A 225 -6.44 -11.99 26.25
C LEU A 225 -7.33 -12.94 25.45
N GLY A 226 -8.01 -13.88 26.11
CA GLY A 226 -9.10 -14.67 25.53
C GLY A 226 -8.79 -15.25 24.14
N LEU A 227 -7.56 -15.77 23.95
CA LEU A 227 -7.08 -16.25 22.65
C LEU A 227 -8.11 -17.20 22.04
N ASN A 228 -8.73 -16.74 20.96
CA ASN A 228 -9.79 -17.47 20.27
C ASN A 228 -9.25 -17.94 18.91
N MET A 229 -9.78 -19.04 18.41
CA MET A 229 -9.46 -19.57 17.08
C MET A 229 -9.63 -18.50 15.99
N LEU A 230 -10.64 -17.64 16.13
CA LEU A 230 -10.88 -16.50 15.23
C LEU A 230 -9.66 -15.57 15.13
N MET A 231 -9.07 -15.20 16.27
CA MET A 231 -7.89 -14.33 16.32
C MET A 231 -6.70 -15.00 15.63
N GLY A 232 -6.47 -16.29 15.91
CA GLY A 232 -5.44 -17.08 15.21
C GLY A 232 -5.66 -17.11 13.69
N CYS A 233 -6.91 -17.31 13.25
CA CYS A 233 -7.26 -17.27 11.83
C CYS A 233 -7.00 -15.89 11.20
N MET A 234 -7.34 -14.79 11.88
CA MET A 234 -7.12 -13.43 11.38
C MET A 234 -5.62 -13.14 11.16
N HIS A 235 -4.76 -13.57 12.09
CA HIS A 235 -3.31 -13.51 11.92
C HIS A 235 -2.82 -14.30 10.69
N THR A 236 -3.20 -15.57 10.59
CA THR A 236 -2.80 -16.39 9.44
C THR A 236 -3.32 -15.83 8.11
N MET A 237 -4.53 -15.28 8.07
CA MET A 237 -5.11 -14.71 6.85
C MET A 237 -4.43 -13.42 6.41
N ASN A 238 -4.03 -12.54 7.33
CA ASN A 238 -3.23 -11.35 7.01
C ASN A 238 -1.97 -11.74 6.22
N ALA A 239 -1.20 -12.69 6.74
CA ALA A 239 0.01 -13.17 6.08
C ALA A 239 -0.31 -13.89 4.77
N PHE A 240 -1.29 -14.80 4.77
CA PHE A 240 -1.67 -15.58 3.60
C PHE A 240 -2.08 -14.71 2.42
N PHE A 241 -3.05 -13.81 2.60
CA PHE A 241 -3.55 -12.98 1.51
C PHE A 241 -2.51 -11.97 1.04
N LEU A 242 -1.75 -11.36 1.96
CA LEU A 242 -0.70 -10.41 1.57
C LEU A 242 0.40 -11.11 0.77
N LEU A 243 0.89 -12.27 1.22
CA LEU A 243 1.90 -13.04 0.48
C LEU A 243 1.38 -13.57 -0.87
N LEU A 244 0.11 -13.96 -0.93
CA LEU A 244 -0.54 -14.39 -2.16
C LEU A 244 -0.59 -13.25 -3.19
N ASP A 245 -1.04 -12.05 -2.78
CA ASP A 245 -1.01 -10.87 -3.67
C ASP A 245 0.44 -10.48 -4.03
N THR A 246 1.36 -10.51 -3.07
CA THR A 246 2.79 -10.31 -3.30
C THR A 246 3.34 -11.27 -4.34
N SER A 247 2.91 -12.54 -4.37
CA SER A 247 3.39 -13.52 -5.35
C SER A 247 2.99 -13.17 -6.79
N LEU A 248 1.89 -12.45 -6.98
CA LEU A 248 1.34 -12.09 -8.29
C LEU A 248 1.64 -10.65 -8.68
N ASN A 249 1.74 -9.72 -7.75
CA ASN A 249 1.90 -8.30 -8.06
C ASN A 249 3.34 -7.98 -8.52
N SER A 250 3.51 -6.83 -9.18
CA SER A 250 4.81 -6.33 -9.64
C SER A 250 5.29 -5.10 -8.84
N LEU A 251 4.78 -4.92 -7.62
CA LEU A 251 5.04 -3.73 -6.80
C LEU A 251 6.49 -3.70 -6.29
N PRO A 252 7.21 -2.57 -6.42
CA PRO A 252 8.55 -2.44 -5.87
C PRO A 252 8.52 -2.25 -4.35
N PHE A 253 9.56 -2.79 -3.70
CA PHE A 253 9.70 -2.78 -2.24
C PHE A 253 11.01 -2.08 -1.80
N PRO A 254 11.08 -0.74 -1.92
CA PRO A 254 12.24 0.02 -1.49
C PRO A 254 12.38 0.03 0.04
N TRP A 255 13.63 0.05 0.51
CA TRP A 255 13.96 0.01 1.93
C TRP A 255 13.55 1.26 2.72
N PHE A 256 13.67 2.46 2.12
CA PHE A 256 13.40 3.72 2.83
C PHE A 256 11.95 3.84 3.33
N ARG A 257 11.04 3.05 2.74
CA ARG A 257 9.61 3.05 3.08
C ARG A 257 9.26 2.25 4.33
N LEU A 258 10.26 1.63 4.97
CA LEU A 258 10.22 1.27 6.40
C LEU A 258 9.69 2.42 7.27
N SER A 259 9.99 3.67 6.90
CA SER A 259 9.53 4.86 7.61
C SER A 259 8.01 4.94 7.76
N TYR A 260 7.23 4.47 6.78
CA TYR A 260 5.77 4.43 6.86
C TYR A 260 5.28 3.42 7.90
N PHE A 261 5.93 2.25 7.97
CA PHE A 261 5.66 1.25 8.98
C PHE A 261 6.00 1.76 10.38
N VAL A 262 7.14 2.43 10.56
CA VAL A 262 7.50 3.05 11.84
C VAL A 262 6.49 4.12 12.25
N LEU A 263 6.08 5.00 11.32
CA LEU A 263 5.04 6.01 11.59
C LEU A 263 3.72 5.38 12.02
N TRP A 264 3.28 4.32 11.34
CA TRP A 264 2.05 3.61 11.69
C TRP A 264 2.07 3.12 13.14
N SER A 265 3.19 2.51 13.56
CA SER A 265 3.37 2.05 14.93
C SER A 265 3.46 3.20 15.94
N CYS A 266 4.13 4.30 15.60
CA CYS A 266 4.17 5.50 16.44
C CYS A 266 2.76 6.10 16.63
N ILE A 267 1.95 6.18 15.56
CA ILE A 267 0.57 6.68 15.63
C ILE A 267 -0.26 5.81 16.57
N TYR A 268 -0.12 4.48 16.48
CA TYR A 268 -0.79 3.57 17.39
C TYR A 268 -0.36 3.77 18.85
N VAL A 269 0.93 3.92 19.12
CA VAL A 269 1.44 4.17 20.48
C VAL A 269 0.91 5.49 21.04
N ILE A 270 0.88 6.55 20.22
CA ILE A 270 0.29 7.85 20.60
C ILE A 270 -1.20 7.69 20.90
N PHE A 271 -1.95 6.96 20.06
CA PHE A 271 -3.35 6.62 20.31
C PHE A 271 -3.53 5.92 21.67
N GLN A 272 -2.67 4.95 22.00
CA GLN A 272 -2.71 4.27 23.30
C GLN A 272 -2.47 5.22 24.46
N TRP A 273 -1.48 6.11 24.36
CA TRP A 273 -1.24 7.11 25.40
C TRP A 273 -2.42 8.06 25.58
N VAL A 274 -3.05 8.49 24.48
CA VAL A 274 -4.22 9.38 24.52
C VAL A 274 -5.39 8.70 25.23
N ILE A 275 -5.75 7.46 24.87
CA ILE A 275 -6.89 6.79 25.53
C ILE A 275 -6.63 6.53 27.03
N HIS A 276 -5.39 6.24 27.43
CA HIS A 276 -5.02 6.09 28.84
C HIS A 276 -5.03 7.43 29.58
N ALA A 277 -4.62 8.52 28.94
CA ALA A 277 -4.79 9.87 29.49
C ALA A 277 -6.27 10.23 29.68
N CYS A 278 -7.16 9.72 28.82
CA CYS A 278 -8.61 9.86 28.93
C CYS A 278 -9.26 8.93 29.97
N GLY A 279 -8.49 8.08 30.66
CA GLY A 279 -8.97 7.25 31.77
C GLY A 279 -9.20 5.78 31.44
N PHE A 280 -8.74 5.29 30.29
CA PHE A 280 -8.67 3.84 30.04
C PHE A 280 -7.68 3.19 31.01
N SER A 281 -8.13 2.15 31.73
CA SER A 281 -7.46 1.68 32.95
C SER A 281 -6.50 0.51 32.75
N TRP A 282 -6.46 -0.10 31.56
CA TRP A 282 -5.69 -1.32 31.31
C TRP A 282 -5.02 -1.28 29.93
N TRP A 283 -3.82 -1.85 29.83
CA TRP A 283 -3.06 -1.86 28.58
C TRP A 283 -3.38 -3.08 27.72
N PRO A 284 -3.62 -2.93 26.40
CA PRO A 284 -3.83 -4.07 25.50
C PRO A 284 -2.64 -5.02 25.44
N TYR A 285 -1.44 -4.47 25.62
CA TYR A 285 -0.19 -5.22 25.63
C TYR A 285 0.67 -4.80 26.82
N PRO A 286 1.16 -5.75 27.64
CA PRO A 286 1.99 -5.40 28.81
C PRO A 286 3.28 -4.67 28.47
N PHE A 287 3.84 -4.90 27.28
CA PHE A 287 5.06 -4.21 26.81
C PHE A 287 4.83 -2.75 26.42
N LEU A 288 3.59 -2.25 26.42
CA LEU A 288 3.29 -0.81 26.25
C LEU A 288 3.08 -0.10 27.59
N GLU A 289 2.93 -0.86 28.67
CA GLU A 289 2.68 -0.33 30.00
C GLU A 289 3.81 0.60 30.43
N LEU A 290 3.44 1.84 30.79
CA LEU A 290 4.39 2.85 31.24
C LEU A 290 4.77 2.66 32.72
N SER A 291 3.90 2.12 33.58
CA SER A 291 4.08 2.00 35.04
C SER A 291 5.23 1.10 35.52
N THR A 292 6.14 0.69 34.64
CA THR A 292 7.30 -0.16 34.95
C THR A 292 8.60 0.52 34.56
N GLN A 293 9.60 0.42 35.44
CA GLN A 293 10.97 0.91 35.16
C GLN A 293 11.62 0.29 33.91
N TRP A 294 11.11 -0.85 33.46
CA TRP A 294 11.57 -1.54 32.26
C TRP A 294 10.91 -1.04 30.96
N ALA A 295 9.95 -0.10 31.04
CA ALA A 295 9.24 0.42 29.88
C ALA A 295 10.20 0.96 28.79
N PRO A 296 11.25 1.76 29.11
CA PRO A 296 12.17 2.23 28.08
C PRO A 296 12.84 1.11 27.28
N LEU A 297 13.15 -0.02 27.93
CA LEU A 297 13.75 -1.18 27.27
C LEU A 297 12.75 -1.81 26.30
N TRP A 298 11.49 -1.98 26.70
CA TRP A 298 10.44 -2.49 25.81
C TRP A 298 10.21 -1.60 24.58
N TYR A 299 10.11 -0.29 24.79
CA TYR A 299 9.92 0.67 23.70
C TYR A 299 11.13 0.68 22.74
N PHE A 300 12.35 0.60 23.28
CA PHE A 300 13.56 0.49 22.47
C PHE A 300 13.61 -0.83 21.68
N CYS A 301 13.33 -1.96 22.33
CA CYS A 301 13.27 -3.27 21.67
C CYS A 301 12.22 -3.30 20.55
N LEU A 302 11.02 -2.76 20.79
CA LEU A 302 9.98 -2.65 19.77
C LEU A 302 10.42 -1.77 18.61
N ALA A 303 11.06 -0.62 18.88
CA ALA A 303 11.59 0.24 17.82
C ALA A 303 12.61 -0.48 16.95
N VAL A 304 13.56 -1.21 17.56
CA VAL A 304 14.57 -1.99 16.82
C VAL A 304 13.92 -3.13 16.03
N LEU A 305 12.89 -3.79 16.56
CA LEU A 305 12.20 -4.93 15.93
C LEU A 305 11.56 -4.59 14.57
N HIS A 306 11.26 -3.31 14.31
CA HIS A 306 10.74 -2.89 13.00
C HIS A 306 11.70 -3.19 11.85
N ILE A 307 13.02 -3.08 12.11
CA ILE A 307 14.07 -3.29 11.10
C ILE A 307 14.10 -4.75 10.62
N PRO A 308 14.27 -5.77 11.49
CA PRO A 308 14.25 -7.16 11.05
C PRO A 308 12.87 -7.60 10.53
N CYS A 309 11.75 -7.11 11.06
CA CYS A 309 10.42 -7.45 10.54
C CYS A 309 10.23 -6.97 9.08
N TYR A 310 10.54 -5.70 8.81
CA TYR A 310 10.50 -5.18 7.45
C TYR A 310 11.56 -5.84 6.55
N GLY A 311 12.74 -6.11 7.11
CA GLY A 311 13.83 -6.79 6.43
C GLY A 311 13.47 -8.22 6.01
N LEU A 312 12.75 -8.96 6.84
CA LEU A 312 12.26 -10.30 6.51
C LEU A 312 11.32 -10.26 5.30
N PHE A 313 10.39 -9.31 5.26
CA PHE A 313 9.53 -9.16 4.08
C PHE A 313 10.32 -8.74 2.84
N ALA A 314 11.30 -7.84 2.99
CA ALA A 314 12.21 -7.47 1.91
C ALA A 314 13.00 -8.68 1.38
N LEU A 315 13.40 -9.60 2.27
CA LEU A 315 14.05 -10.86 1.88
C LEU A 315 13.08 -11.77 1.13
N ILE A 316 11.82 -11.89 1.56
CA ILE A 316 10.78 -12.63 0.81
C ILE A 316 10.62 -12.06 -0.59
N MET A 317 10.57 -10.73 -0.74
CA MET A 317 10.51 -10.08 -2.06
C MET A 317 11.73 -10.38 -2.93
N LYS A 318 12.93 -10.32 -2.36
CA LYS A 318 14.17 -10.69 -3.08
C LYS A 318 14.18 -12.17 -3.46
N ALA A 319 13.74 -13.04 -2.56
CA ALA A 319 13.63 -14.47 -2.79
C ALA A 319 12.65 -14.76 -3.92
N LYS A 320 11.45 -14.16 -3.91
CA LYS A 320 10.46 -14.23 -5.01
C LYS A 320 11.11 -13.91 -6.36
N ILE A 321 11.75 -12.75 -6.46
CA ILE A 321 12.35 -12.28 -7.73
C ILE A 321 13.46 -13.23 -8.19
N SER A 322 14.34 -13.65 -7.27
CA SER A 322 15.45 -14.56 -7.59
C SER A 322 14.99 -15.96 -7.98
N ILE A 323 14.07 -16.55 -7.21
CA ILE A 323 13.56 -17.91 -7.40
C ILE A 323 12.72 -17.98 -8.67
N PHE A 324 11.70 -17.12 -8.82
CA PHE A 324 10.79 -17.21 -9.97
C PHE A 324 11.45 -16.82 -11.28
N SER A 325 12.40 -15.86 -11.29
CA SER A 325 13.16 -15.57 -12.52
C SER A 325 14.08 -16.71 -12.94
N ARG A 326 14.50 -17.60 -12.02
CA ARG A 326 15.30 -18.78 -12.33
C ARG A 326 14.46 -19.96 -12.80
N PHE A 327 13.31 -20.20 -12.16
CA PHE A 327 12.43 -21.33 -12.51
C PHE A 327 11.55 -21.06 -13.73
N PHE A 328 11.14 -19.81 -13.95
CA PHE A 328 10.20 -19.43 -15.01
C PHE A 328 10.73 -18.27 -15.86
N PRO A 329 11.86 -18.44 -16.59
CA PRO A 329 12.55 -17.35 -17.28
C PRO A 329 11.73 -16.70 -18.41
N HIS A 330 10.79 -17.43 -19.01
CA HIS A 330 9.95 -16.94 -20.11
C HIS A 330 8.61 -16.35 -19.65
N GLU A 331 8.17 -16.72 -18.44
CA GLU A 331 6.88 -16.33 -17.87
C GLU A 331 7.02 -15.25 -16.79
N PHE A 332 8.15 -15.13 -16.10
CA PHE A 332 8.34 -14.14 -15.05
C PHE A 332 8.94 -12.82 -15.59
N ILE A 333 8.24 -11.71 -15.39
CA ILE A 333 8.68 -10.38 -15.78
C ILE A 333 9.63 -9.85 -14.69
N ARG A 334 10.92 -9.69 -15.04
CA ARG A 334 11.92 -9.18 -14.12
C ARG A 334 11.75 -7.66 -13.93
N VAL A 335 11.07 -7.27 -12.87
CA VAL A 335 11.01 -5.88 -12.40
C VAL A 335 12.35 -5.52 -11.74
N HIS A 336 13.06 -4.52 -12.27
CA HIS A 336 14.30 -4.00 -11.67
C HIS A 336 13.99 -2.92 -10.62
#